data_AF-D0GJG4-F1
#
_entry.id   AF-D0GJG4-F1
#
_cell.length_a   1.000
_cell.length_b   1.000
_cell.length_c   1.000
_cell.angle_alpha   90.00
_cell.angle_beta   90.00
_cell.angle_gamma   90.00
#
_symmetry.space_group_name_H-M   'P 1'
#
loop_
_entity.id
_entity.type
_entity.pdbx_description
1 polymer ?
#
loop_
_entity_poly.entity_id
_entity_poly.type
_entity_poly.pdbx_seq_one_letter_code
_entity_poly.pdbx_strand_id
1 'polypeptide(L)'
;LTKDGIYGLSAPLNFQEGFWNEVYQNEGYIIKDDKSGYNNPATQEAIQWWVDLSLKEKVSPLQKEFDEVEYVQMFTSGKVAMAQLGSWNLPRIEEDKEFAKKVGVTYLPRGKKQATIYNGLGYSVSAKTKYPEEAKKIPSIFSNRKSEFITG
;
A
#
# COMPACT_ATOMS: atom_id res chain seq x y z
N LEU A 1 21.25 8.84 -2.52
CA LEU A 1 20.13 8.68 -1.55
C LEU A 1 20.39 7.52 -0.59
N THR A 2 21.21 6.54 -0.96
CA THR A 2 21.64 5.45 -0.08
C THR A 2 22.95 5.80 0.63
N LYS A 3 22.99 5.78 1.96
CA LYS A 3 24.21 5.97 2.77
C LYS A 3 24.08 5.19 4.08
N ASP A 4 25.14 4.53 4.52
CA ASP A 4 25.23 3.86 5.83
C ASP A 4 24.11 2.85 6.13
N GLY A 5 23.60 2.15 5.11
CA GLY A 5 22.52 1.16 5.26
C GLY A 5 21.10 1.76 5.31
N ILE A 6 20.96 3.07 5.10
CA ILE A 6 19.69 3.78 4.93
C ILE A 6 19.38 3.90 3.44
N TYR A 7 18.15 3.58 3.07
CA TYR A 7 17.66 3.58 1.69
C TYR A 7 16.70 4.74 1.42
N GLY A 8 16.61 5.13 0.15
CA GLY A 8 15.77 6.26 -0.28
C GLY A 8 14.27 5.94 -0.26
N LEU A 9 13.88 4.74 -0.70
CA LEU A 9 12.50 4.27 -0.63
C LEU A 9 12.39 2.79 -0.30
N SER A 10 11.21 2.32 0.12
CA SER A 10 10.88 0.89 0.14
C SER A 10 10.11 0.49 -1.12
N ALA A 11 10.65 -0.44 -1.90
CA ALA A 11 10.01 -1.03 -3.07
C ALA A 11 9.67 -2.54 -2.87
N PRO A 12 8.81 -2.91 -1.90
CA PRO A 12 8.49 -4.31 -1.63
C PRO A 12 7.67 -4.95 -2.76
N LEU A 13 7.67 -6.28 -2.82
CA LEU A 13 6.68 -7.05 -3.58
C LEU A 13 5.31 -6.94 -2.91
N ASN A 14 4.66 -5.80 -3.08
CA ASN A 14 3.32 -5.51 -2.57
C ASN A 14 2.43 -5.00 -3.71
N PHE A 15 1.15 -5.36 -3.65
CA PHE A 15 0.13 -4.95 -4.60
C PHE A 15 -0.38 -3.53 -4.33
N GLN A 16 -1.08 -3.32 -3.21
CA GLN A 16 -1.77 -2.05 -2.92
C GLN A 16 -0.79 -0.92 -2.55
N GLU A 17 0.27 -1.27 -1.82
CA GLU A 17 1.31 -0.38 -1.31
C GLU A 17 2.61 -0.49 -2.11
N GLY A 18 2.50 -0.89 -3.38
CA GLY A 18 3.65 -1.08 -4.24
C GLY A 18 3.31 -1.02 -5.72
N PHE A 19 3.81 -1.99 -6.47
CA PHE A 19 3.97 -1.88 -7.92
C PHE A 19 2.66 -1.75 -8.71
N TRP A 20 1.47 -2.07 -8.16
CA TRP A 20 0.22 -1.82 -8.88
C TRP A 20 0.02 -0.33 -9.13
N ASN A 21 0.38 0.55 -8.19
CA ASN A 21 0.32 1.98 -8.40
C ASN A 21 1.11 2.37 -9.65
N GLU A 22 2.35 1.89 -9.76
CA GLU A 22 3.24 2.15 -10.89
C GLU A 22 2.73 1.57 -12.21
N VAL A 23 2.15 0.36 -12.17
CA VAL A 23 1.50 -0.26 -13.35
C VAL A 23 0.43 0.66 -13.90
N TYR A 24 -0.47 1.16 -13.03
CA TYR A 24 -1.53 2.07 -13.48
C TYR A 24 -0.97 3.43 -13.88
N GLN A 25 0.03 3.97 -13.20
CA GLN A 25 0.66 5.24 -13.58
C GLN A 25 1.38 5.17 -14.93
N ASN A 26 1.87 3.99 -15.33
CA ASN A 26 2.48 3.74 -16.62
C ASN A 26 1.48 3.31 -17.71
N GLU A 27 0.17 3.46 -17.46
CA GLU A 27 -0.91 3.09 -18.39
C GLU A 27 -1.06 1.58 -18.64
N GLY A 28 -0.38 0.75 -17.83
CA GLY A 28 -0.65 -0.67 -17.72
C GLY A 28 -1.92 -0.97 -16.92
N TYR A 29 -2.19 -2.27 -16.75
CA TYR A 29 -3.34 -2.77 -15.99
C TYR A 29 -3.07 -4.17 -15.44
N ILE A 30 -3.77 -4.54 -14.35
CA ILE A 30 -3.67 -5.87 -13.74
C ILE A 30 -4.70 -6.83 -14.35
N ILE A 31 -5.94 -6.38 -14.52
CA ILE A 31 -7.03 -7.11 -15.18
C ILE A 31 -7.78 -6.14 -16.10
N LYS A 32 -8.12 -6.59 -17.31
CA LYS A 32 -8.99 -5.87 -18.25
C LYS A 32 -9.75 -6.88 -19.10
N ASP A 33 -11.06 -6.67 -19.26
CA ASP A 33 -11.95 -7.55 -20.04
C ASP A 33 -11.82 -9.03 -19.63
N ASP A 34 -11.83 -9.29 -18.32
CA ASP A 34 -11.62 -10.61 -17.68
C ASP A 34 -10.31 -11.31 -18.04
N LYS A 35 -9.32 -10.57 -18.53
CA LYS A 35 -7.99 -11.07 -18.89
C LYS A 35 -6.89 -10.44 -18.05
N SER A 36 -5.88 -11.25 -17.76
CA SER A 36 -4.65 -10.82 -17.10
C SER A 36 -3.90 -9.76 -17.93
N GLY A 37 -3.45 -8.70 -17.28
CA GLY A 37 -2.64 -7.64 -17.88
C GLY A 37 -1.13 -7.81 -17.77
N TYR A 38 -0.62 -8.90 -17.19
CA TYR A 38 0.83 -9.10 -16.99
C TYR A 38 1.62 -9.35 -18.29
N ASN A 39 0.94 -9.66 -19.40
CA ASN A 39 1.54 -9.71 -20.74
C ASN A 39 1.50 -8.36 -21.47
N ASN A 40 0.93 -7.32 -20.86
CA ASN A 40 0.96 -5.98 -21.43
C ASN A 40 2.37 -5.37 -21.27
N PRO A 41 2.99 -4.83 -22.33
CA PRO A 41 4.33 -4.24 -22.24
C PRO A 41 4.47 -3.10 -21.22
N ALA A 42 3.44 -2.25 -21.06
CA ALA A 42 3.47 -1.16 -20.09
C ALA A 42 3.39 -1.66 -18.63
N THR A 43 2.67 -2.76 -18.40
CA THR A 43 2.67 -3.47 -17.11
C THR A 43 4.05 -4.04 -16.81
N GLN A 44 4.69 -4.71 -17.78
CA GLN A 44 6.04 -5.28 -17.61
C GLN A 44 7.09 -4.20 -17.37
N GLU A 45 7.04 -3.10 -18.12
CA GLU A 45 7.92 -1.94 -17.95
C GLU A 45 7.82 -1.36 -16.52
N ALA A 46 6.60 -1.18 -15.99
CA ALA A 46 6.41 -0.65 -14.65
C ALA A 46 6.93 -1.60 -13.56
N ILE A 47 6.69 -2.90 -13.71
CA ILE A 47 7.22 -3.92 -12.77
C ILE A 47 8.75 -3.94 -12.83
N GLN A 48 9.33 -3.89 -14.03
CA GLN A 48 10.78 -3.86 -14.19
C GLN A 48 11.38 -2.62 -13.54
N TRP A 49 10.76 -1.45 -13.73
CA TRP A 49 11.19 -0.22 -13.07
C TRP A 49 11.16 -0.36 -11.54
N TRP A 50 10.09 -0.93 -10.98
CA TRP A 50 9.97 -1.17 -9.54
C TRP A 50 11.09 -2.09 -9.00
N VAL A 51 11.37 -3.17 -9.72
CA VAL A 51 12.45 -4.11 -9.36
C VAL A 51 13.84 -3.47 -9.49
N ASP A 52 14.03 -2.62 -10.50
CA ASP A 52 15.29 -1.92 -10.76
C ASP A 52 15.66 -0.94 -9.63
N LEU A 53 14.68 -0.40 -8.89
CA LEU A 53 14.94 0.42 -7.70
C LEU A 53 15.82 -0.29 -6.66
N SER A 54 15.65 -1.61 -6.53
CA SER A 54 16.49 -2.44 -5.66
C SER A 54 17.72 -2.98 -6.40
N LEU A 55 17.54 -3.55 -7.59
CA LEU A 55 18.59 -4.34 -8.26
C LEU A 55 19.62 -3.49 -9.02
N LYS A 56 19.24 -2.32 -9.54
CA LYS A 56 20.10 -1.46 -10.37
C LYS A 56 20.42 -0.15 -9.64
N GLU A 57 19.40 0.58 -9.22
CA GLU A 57 19.54 1.90 -8.62
C GLU A 57 20.01 1.84 -7.16
N LYS A 58 19.78 0.71 -6.48
CA LYS A 58 20.17 0.46 -5.09
C LYS A 58 19.61 1.51 -4.13
N VAL A 59 18.43 2.05 -4.44
CA VAL A 59 17.71 3.04 -3.62
C VAL A 59 16.64 2.39 -2.73
N SER A 60 16.40 1.09 -2.89
CA SER A 60 15.53 0.26 -2.06
C SER A 60 16.26 -1.00 -1.59
N PRO A 61 15.91 -1.55 -0.40
CA PRO A 61 16.32 -2.88 0.03
C PRO A 61 15.99 -3.97 -1.00
N LEU A 62 16.71 -5.09 -0.94
CA LEU A 62 16.42 -6.27 -1.74
C LEU A 62 15.15 -6.98 -1.24
N GLN A 63 14.46 -7.72 -2.12
CA GLN A 63 13.24 -8.46 -1.75
C GLN A 63 13.46 -9.42 -0.56
N LYS A 64 14.60 -10.11 -0.52
CA LYS A 64 14.97 -10.96 0.62
C LYS A 64 15.04 -10.23 1.96
N GLU A 65 15.34 -8.93 1.96
CA GLU A 65 15.38 -8.14 3.20
C GLU A 65 13.96 -7.79 3.66
N PHE A 66 13.01 -7.65 2.72
CA PHE A 66 11.60 -7.45 3.04
C PHE A 66 10.93 -8.73 3.58
N ASP A 67 11.48 -9.91 3.28
CA ASP A 67 11.05 -11.18 3.88
C ASP A 67 11.48 -11.30 5.36
N GLU A 68 12.58 -10.64 5.74
CA GLU A 68 13.12 -10.64 7.10
C GLU A 68 12.54 -9.52 7.97
N VAL A 69 12.35 -8.33 7.38
CA VAL A 69 11.86 -7.15 8.08
C VAL A 69 10.77 -6.49 7.24
N GLU A 70 9.62 -6.26 7.85
CA GLU A 70 8.51 -5.64 7.16
C GLU A 70 8.83 -4.19 6.73
N TYR A 71 8.40 -3.80 5.53
CA TYR A 71 8.69 -2.47 4.96
C TYR A 71 8.18 -1.31 5.83
N VAL A 72 7.05 -1.47 6.52
CA VAL A 72 6.53 -0.46 7.46
C VAL A 72 7.48 -0.29 8.65
N GLN A 73 8.02 -1.39 9.18
CA GLN A 73 9.03 -1.36 10.24
C GLN A 73 10.33 -0.71 9.78
N MET A 74 10.75 -0.98 8.54
CA MET A 74 11.91 -0.30 7.96
C MET A 74 11.70 1.21 7.88
N PHE A 75 10.48 1.67 7.63
CA PHE A 75 10.17 3.10 7.59
C PHE A 75 10.16 3.71 9.00
N THR A 76 9.46 3.10 9.95
CA THR A 76 9.39 3.62 11.32
C THR A 76 10.72 3.56 12.07
N SER A 77 11.62 2.64 11.70
CA SER A 77 13.00 2.59 12.23
C SER A 77 13.97 3.55 11.53
N GLY A 78 13.55 4.26 10.48
CA GLY A 78 14.42 5.16 9.71
C GLY A 78 15.38 4.46 8.74
N LYS A 79 15.21 3.14 8.51
CA LYS A 79 16.00 2.38 7.53
C LYS A 79 15.63 2.73 6.08
N VAL A 80 14.41 3.19 5.84
CA VAL A 80 13.98 3.80 4.57
C VAL A 80 13.43 5.21 4.82
N ALA A 81 13.76 6.15 3.93
CA ALA A 81 13.30 7.53 4.05
C ALA A 81 11.86 7.77 3.55
N MET A 82 11.40 6.96 2.59
CA MET A 82 10.07 7.06 1.99
C MET A 82 9.44 5.67 1.83
N ALA A 83 8.13 5.58 2.02
CA ALA A 83 7.36 4.36 1.78
C ALA A 83 6.01 4.71 1.15
N GLN A 84 5.51 3.88 0.23
CA GLN A 84 4.12 3.94 -0.20
C GLN A 84 3.29 3.17 0.83
N LEU A 85 2.40 3.86 1.54
CA LEU A 85 1.60 3.28 2.61
C LEU A 85 0.14 3.74 2.48
N GLY A 86 -0.79 2.84 2.81
CA GLY A 86 -2.19 3.17 3.02
C GLY A 86 -2.44 3.76 4.41
N SER A 87 -3.60 4.39 4.58
CA SER A 87 -4.01 5.04 5.82
C SER A 87 -4.10 4.09 7.01
N TRP A 88 -4.28 2.79 6.77
CA TRP A 88 -4.32 1.75 7.81
C TRP A 88 -2.99 1.58 8.56
N ASN A 89 -1.87 2.13 8.06
CA ASN A 89 -0.61 2.14 8.80
C ASN A 89 -0.48 3.28 9.81
N LEU A 90 -1.40 4.24 9.81
CA LEU A 90 -1.32 5.39 10.72
C LEU A 90 -1.20 4.99 12.20
N PRO A 91 -2.00 4.03 12.73
CA PRO A 91 -1.86 3.62 14.13
C PRO A 91 -0.46 3.14 14.50
N ARG A 92 0.21 2.43 13.57
CA ARG A 92 1.57 1.93 13.78
C ARG A 92 2.62 3.03 13.71
N ILE A 93 2.42 4.04 12.87
CA ILE A 93 3.29 5.23 12.84
C ILE A 93 3.14 6.02 14.15
N GLU A 94 1.92 6.09 14.70
CA GLU A 94 1.60 6.83 15.93
C GLU A 94 2.05 6.13 17.22
N GLU A 95 2.48 4.86 17.16
CA GLU A 95 3.12 4.16 18.29
C GLU A 95 4.34 4.95 18.82
N ASP A 96 5.08 5.63 17.93
CA ASP A 96 6.09 6.63 18.28
C ASP A 96 5.62 8.03 17.86
N LYS A 97 5.10 8.78 18.82
CA LYS A 97 4.59 10.14 18.61
C LYS A 97 5.66 11.15 18.18
N GLU A 98 6.92 10.95 18.57
CA GLU A 98 8.02 11.85 18.19
C GLU A 98 8.51 11.56 16.76
N PHE A 99 8.45 10.31 16.33
CA PHE A 99 8.61 9.94 14.94
C PHE A 99 7.45 10.46 14.08
N ALA A 100 6.20 10.23 14.49
CA ALA A 100 5.01 10.64 13.75
C ALA A 100 4.99 12.15 13.44
N LYS A 101 5.44 13.01 14.38
CA LYS A 101 5.58 14.47 14.17
C LYS A 101 6.53 14.86 13.04
N LYS A 102 7.44 13.96 12.65
CA LYS A 102 8.44 14.18 11.59
C LYS A 102 8.02 13.56 10.26
N VAL A 103 6.94 12.79 10.23
CA VAL A 103 6.43 12.14 9.02
C VAL A 103 5.62 13.14 8.20
N GLY A 104 6.05 13.35 6.96
CA GLY A 104 5.26 14.06 5.96
C GLY A 104 4.44 13.09 5.11
N VAL A 105 3.26 13.53 4.66
CA VAL A 105 2.43 12.80 3.70
C VAL A 105 2.31 13.64 2.44
N THR A 106 2.45 13.02 1.28
CA THR A 106 2.29 13.66 -0.03
C THR A 106 1.69 12.69 -1.04
N TYR A 107 1.33 13.19 -2.21
CA TYR A 107 0.87 12.34 -3.31
C TYR A 107 1.98 11.39 -3.77
N LEU A 108 1.59 10.22 -4.28
CA LEU A 108 2.54 9.36 -4.98
C LEU A 108 3.20 10.14 -6.13
N PRO A 109 4.46 9.81 -6.47
CA PRO A 109 5.10 10.31 -7.68
C PRO A 109 4.18 10.12 -8.89
N ARG A 110 4.30 11.00 -9.88
CA ARG A 110 3.51 10.93 -11.10
C ARG A 110 4.32 10.26 -12.22
N GLY A 111 3.87 9.10 -12.70
CA GLY A 111 4.31 8.50 -13.96
C GLY A 111 3.72 9.21 -15.20
N LYS A 112 3.36 8.44 -16.24
CA LYS A 112 2.68 8.99 -17.44
C LYS A 112 1.34 9.64 -17.07
N LYS A 113 0.64 9.07 -16.09
CA LYS A 113 -0.57 9.64 -15.46
C LYS A 113 -0.53 9.52 -13.94
N GLN A 114 -1.34 10.34 -13.27
CA GLN A 114 -1.59 10.17 -11.83
C GLN A 114 -2.51 8.96 -11.63
N ALA A 115 -2.10 8.01 -10.81
CA ALA A 115 -2.92 6.86 -10.45
C ALA A 115 -2.52 6.32 -9.07
N THR A 116 -3.51 5.88 -8.30
CA THR A 116 -3.33 5.16 -7.04
C THR A 116 -4.37 4.04 -6.96
N ILE A 117 -4.05 2.96 -6.27
CA ILE A 117 -5.03 1.94 -5.88
C ILE A 117 -5.93 2.50 -4.78
N TYR A 118 -7.24 2.25 -4.89
CA TYR A 118 -8.18 2.50 -3.80
C TYR A 118 -8.42 1.20 -3.03
N ASN A 119 -8.62 1.32 -1.73
CA ASN A 119 -9.07 0.23 -0.85
C ASN A 119 -10.42 0.62 -0.26
N GLY A 120 -11.31 -0.36 -0.09
CA GLY A 120 -12.57 -0.18 0.62
C GLY A 120 -12.96 -1.47 1.33
N LEU A 121 -13.36 -1.37 2.59
CA LEU A 121 -13.88 -2.48 3.37
C LEU A 121 -15.41 -2.42 3.40
N GLY A 122 -16.05 -3.56 3.13
CA GLY A 122 -17.49 -3.70 3.20
C GLY A 122 -17.90 -4.70 4.27
N TYR A 123 -18.89 -4.35 5.10
CA TYR A 123 -19.50 -5.29 6.03
C TYR A 123 -20.55 -6.13 5.30
N SER A 124 -20.36 -7.45 5.29
CA SER A 124 -21.30 -8.41 4.70
C SER A 124 -21.82 -9.37 5.76
N VAL A 125 -23.05 -9.84 5.57
CA VAL A 125 -23.69 -10.82 6.47
C VAL A 125 -24.04 -12.09 5.71
N SER A 126 -23.82 -13.24 6.35
CA SER A 126 -24.10 -14.54 5.74
C SER A 126 -25.59 -14.70 5.44
N ALA A 127 -25.91 -15.09 4.21
CA ALA A 127 -27.27 -15.41 3.80
C ALA A 127 -27.89 -16.59 4.59
N LYS A 128 -27.08 -17.38 5.29
CA LYS A 128 -27.51 -18.54 6.11
C LYS A 128 -27.53 -18.26 7.60
N THR A 129 -27.43 -17.00 8.03
CA THR A 129 -27.47 -16.65 9.47
C THR A 129 -28.75 -17.14 10.12
N LYS A 130 -28.66 -17.63 11.36
CA LYS A 130 -29.81 -17.95 12.20
C LYS A 130 -30.50 -16.69 12.78
N TYR A 131 -29.84 -15.53 12.63
CA TYR A 131 -30.26 -14.24 13.19
C TYR A 131 -30.33 -13.17 12.08
N PRO A 132 -31.25 -13.30 11.10
CA PRO A 132 -31.27 -12.44 9.92
C PRO A 132 -31.64 -10.99 10.25
N GLU A 133 -32.53 -10.76 11.21
CA GLU A 133 -32.99 -9.40 11.55
C GLU A 133 -31.96 -8.62 12.37
N GLU A 134 -31.20 -9.30 13.23
CA GLU A 134 -30.08 -8.72 13.97
C GLU A 134 -28.90 -8.47 13.04
N ALA A 135 -28.57 -9.44 12.17
CA ALA A 135 -27.44 -9.34 11.25
C ALA A 135 -27.62 -8.16 10.27
N LYS A 136 -28.83 -7.90 9.76
CA LYS A 136 -29.11 -6.75 8.89
C LYS A 136 -28.75 -5.40 9.53
N LYS A 137 -28.73 -5.31 10.85
CA LYS A 137 -28.39 -4.06 11.57
C LYS A 137 -26.89 -3.81 11.63
N ILE A 138 -26.06 -4.85 11.54
CA ILE A 138 -24.59 -4.77 11.65
C ILE A 138 -24.01 -3.74 10.67
N PRO A 139 -24.28 -3.79 9.35
CA PRO A 139 -23.74 -2.78 8.43
C PRO A 139 -24.10 -1.34 8.81
N SER A 140 -25.34 -1.09 9.25
CA SER A 140 -25.77 0.26 9.68
C SER A 140 -25.12 0.72 10.99
N ILE A 141 -24.75 -0.21 11.87
CA ILE A 141 -24.07 0.08 13.13
C ILE A 141 -22.60 0.42 12.89
N PHE A 142 -21.93 -0.27 11.97
CA PHE A 142 -20.49 -0.07 11.73
C PHE A 142 -20.18 1.00 10.67
N SER A 143 -21.13 1.31 9.78
CA SER A 143 -20.95 2.31 8.72
C SER A 143 -21.56 3.67 9.07
N ASN A 144 -21.86 3.94 10.35
CA ASN A 144 -22.33 5.26 10.76
C ASN A 144 -21.16 6.13 11.21
N ARG A 145 -21.33 7.44 11.08
CA ARG A 145 -20.26 8.40 11.38
C ARG A 145 -19.68 8.25 12.79
N LYS A 146 -20.48 7.84 13.78
CA LYS A 146 -20.01 7.67 15.17
C LYS A 146 -19.15 6.43 15.35
N SER A 147 -19.47 5.32 14.69
CA SER A 147 -18.66 4.09 14.76
C SER A 147 -17.33 4.26 14.05
N GLU A 148 -17.29 4.98 12.92
CA GLU A 148 -16.06 5.26 12.17
C GLU A 148 -15.01 6.01 13.01
N PHE A 149 -15.43 6.93 13.89
CA PHE A 149 -14.53 7.67 14.79
C PHE A 149 -14.03 6.89 16.01
N ILE A 150 -14.64 5.75 16.34
CA ILE A 150 -14.23 4.93 17.51
C ILE A 150 -13.21 3.87 17.09
N THR A 151 -13.18 3.51 15.81
CA THR A 151 -12.31 2.47 15.25
C THR A 151 -11.11 2.99 14.47
N GLY A 152 -11.02 4.30 14.23
CA GLY A 152 -9.90 4.97 13.57
C GLY A 152 -9.01 5.68 14.57
#